data_AF-A0A8T5KTL9-F1
#
_entry.id   AF-A0A8T5KTL9-F1
#
_cell.length_a   1.000
_cell.length_b   1.000
_cell.length_c   1.000
_cell.angle_alpha   90.00
_cell.angle_beta   90.00
_cell.angle_gamma   90.00
#
_symmetry.space_group_name_H-M   'P 1'
#
loop_
_entity.id
_entity.type
_entity.pdbx_description
1 polymer ?
#
loop_
_entity_poly.entity_id
_entity_poly.type
_entity_poly.pdbx_seq_one_letter_code
_entity_poly.pdbx_strand_id
1 'polypeptide(L)'
;MNNRGQIALTLLPFIALALSGLLILAFVTFNSDLDFKSSEFAETTSEIMFNQNYVTAQARFIFKESVETCPACSPKNLNTKFKDVADSKDLRFPGSGNFFAKLRNGNFTLSEKNSFRVLEIQDLFVQSEVGANKIVRNFNICFEFDSEGNFVKDC
;
A
#
# COMPACT_ATOMS: atom_id res chain seq x y z
N MET A 1 53.98 24.52 -44.56
CA MET A 1 53.14 24.23 -43.36
C MET A 1 51.69 24.27 -43.77
N ASN A 2 50.92 23.20 -43.49
CA ASN A 2 49.53 23.09 -43.93
C ASN A 2 48.62 23.81 -42.93
N ASN A 3 48.34 25.09 -43.19
CA ASN A 3 47.57 25.97 -42.28
C ASN A 3 46.18 25.43 -41.91
N ARG A 4 45.60 24.55 -42.73
CA ARG A 4 44.32 23.88 -42.45
C ARG A 4 44.40 22.91 -41.26
N GLY A 5 45.53 22.24 -41.09
CA GLY A 5 45.74 21.30 -39.98
C GLY A 5 45.87 21.99 -38.62
N GLN A 6 46.48 23.18 -38.59
CA GLN A 6 46.60 23.96 -37.36
C GLN A 6 45.25 24.48 -36.86
N ILE A 7 44.39 24.96 -37.77
CA ILE A 7 43.02 25.43 -37.42
C ILE A 7 42.18 24.29 -36.84
N ALA A 8 42.27 23.09 -37.42
CA ALA A 8 41.56 21.92 -36.89
C ALA A 8 42.06 21.53 -35.49
N LEU A 9 43.37 21.61 -35.26
CA LEU A 9 43.97 21.28 -33.96
C LEU A 9 43.59 22.29 -32.87
N THR A 10 43.48 23.58 -33.19
CA THR A 10 43.02 24.60 -32.22
C THR A 10 41.52 24.53 -31.94
N LEU A 11 40.70 24.05 -32.88
CA LEU A 11 39.24 23.89 -32.66
C LEU A 11 38.89 22.68 -31.79
N LEU A 12 39.70 21.62 -31.85
CA LEU A 12 39.49 20.35 -31.16
C LEU A 12 39.23 20.49 -29.64
N PRO A 13 39.99 21.29 -28.86
CA PRO A 13 39.71 21.47 -27.44
C PRO A 13 38.38 22.19 -27.16
N PHE A 14 37.95 23.11 -28.01
CA PHE A 14 36.65 23.78 -27.86
C PHE A 14 35.49 22.83 -28.11
N ILE A 15 35.60 21.96 -29.12
CA ILE A 15 34.61 20.91 -29.39
C ILE A 15 34.55 19.93 -28.23
N ALA A 16 35.70 19.51 -27.70
CA ALA A 16 35.77 18.62 -26.54
C ALA A 16 35.14 19.25 -25.27
N LEU A 17 35.37 20.55 -25.04
CA LEU A 17 34.74 21.31 -23.96
C LEU A 17 33.22 21.40 -24.12
N ALA A 18 32.74 21.71 -25.33
CA ALA A 18 31.31 21.77 -25.62
C ALA A 18 30.62 20.42 -25.41
N LEU A 19 31.22 19.32 -25.88
CA LEU A 19 30.72 17.97 -25.67
C LEU A 19 30.70 17.58 -24.20
N SER A 20 31.75 17.94 -23.45
CA SER A 20 31.82 17.68 -22.01
C SER A 20 30.75 18.45 -21.24
N GLY A 21 30.51 19.72 -21.60
CA GLY A 21 29.45 20.53 -21.02
C GLY A 21 28.05 19.97 -21.30
N LEU A 22 27.79 19.52 -22.53
CA LEU A 22 26.53 18.87 -22.89
C LEU A 22 26.33 17.55 -22.14
N LEU A 23 27.39 16.76 -21.96
CA LEU A 23 27.34 15.53 -21.16
C LEU A 23 26.97 15.82 -19.71
N ILE A 24 27.63 16.80 -19.07
CA ILE A 24 27.32 17.19 -17.69
C ILE A 24 25.86 17.63 -17.57
N LEU A 25 25.40 18.48 -18.50
CA LEU A 25 24.01 18.96 -18.50
C LEU A 25 23.02 17.79 -18.66
N ALA A 26 23.29 16.85 -19.57
CA ALA A 26 22.49 15.64 -19.73
C ALA A 26 22.44 14.80 -18.45
N PHE A 27 23.58 14.62 -17.77
CA PHE A 27 23.62 13.90 -16.49
C PHE A 27 22.84 14.61 -15.38
N VAL A 28 22.96 15.94 -15.27
CA VAL A 28 22.23 16.73 -14.27
C VAL A 28 20.72 16.63 -14.50
N THR A 29 20.25 16.82 -15.74
CA THR A 29 18.83 16.73 -16.07
C THR A 29 18.28 15.32 -15.88
N PHE A 30 19.06 14.30 -16.27
CA PHE A 30 18.65 12.91 -16.07
C PHE A 30 18.56 12.54 -14.57
N ASN A 31 19.50 13.02 -13.75
CA ASN A 31 19.48 12.75 -12.31
C ASN A 31 18.29 13.43 -11.62
N SER A 32 17.96 14.67 -11.98
CA SER A 32 16.79 15.36 -11.41
C SER A 32 15.46 14.68 -11.73
N ASP A 33 15.31 14.19 -12.97
CA ASP A 33 14.09 13.49 -13.39
C ASP A 33 13.97 12.11 -12.72
N LEU A 34 15.10 11.41 -12.52
CA LEU A 34 15.14 10.15 -11.79
C LEU A 34 14.81 10.34 -10.30
N ASP A 35 15.41 11.35 -9.65
CA ASP A 35 15.17 11.62 -8.24
C ASP A 35 13.69 11.96 -8.00
N PHE A 36 13.09 12.80 -8.86
CA PHE A 36 11.67 13.15 -8.78
C PHE A 36 10.77 11.92 -8.91
N LYS A 37 10.98 11.09 -9.96
CA LYS A 37 10.19 9.86 -10.17
C LYS A 37 10.39 8.84 -9.06
N SER A 38 11.60 8.74 -8.51
CA SER A 38 11.90 7.84 -7.40
C SER A 38 11.16 8.25 -6.12
N SER A 39 11.06 9.56 -5.87
CA SER A 39 10.30 10.12 -4.74
C SER A 39 8.81 9.84 -4.88
N GLU A 40 8.22 10.12 -6.05
CA GLU A 40 6.80 9.82 -6.31
C GLU A 40 6.49 8.32 -6.13
N PHE A 41 7.37 7.45 -6.63
CA PHE A 41 7.22 6.02 -6.47
C PHE A 41 7.35 5.56 -5.02
N ALA A 42 8.31 6.11 -4.28
CA ALA A 42 8.51 5.81 -2.86
C ALA A 42 7.30 6.26 -2.03
N GLU A 43 6.75 7.43 -2.30
CA GLU A 43 5.53 7.94 -1.66
C GLU A 43 4.33 7.02 -1.93
N THR A 44 4.08 6.70 -3.20
CA THR A 44 2.98 5.79 -3.61
C THR A 44 3.11 4.42 -2.94
N THR A 45 4.34 3.89 -2.88
CA THR A 45 4.63 2.60 -2.22
C THR A 45 4.39 2.67 -0.72
N SER A 46 4.84 3.74 -0.08
CA SER A 46 4.64 4.00 1.35
C SER A 46 3.15 4.10 1.68
N GLU A 47 2.36 4.82 0.88
CA GLU A 47 0.92 4.97 1.07
C GLU A 47 0.20 3.63 0.96
N ILE A 48 0.54 2.79 -0.03
CA ILE A 48 -0.06 1.46 -0.15
C ILE A 48 0.27 0.55 1.03
N MET A 49 1.51 0.58 1.47
CA MET A 49 1.93 -0.18 2.66
C MET A 49 1.16 0.28 3.89
N PHE A 50 1.02 1.59 4.06
CA PHE A 50 0.22 2.16 5.14
C PHE A 50 -1.25 1.72 5.06
N ASN A 51 -1.87 1.80 3.88
CA ASN A 51 -3.27 1.43 3.67
C ASN A 51 -3.52 -0.05 3.98
N GLN A 52 -2.63 -0.94 3.52
CA GLN A 52 -2.74 -2.37 3.82
C GLN A 52 -2.57 -2.65 5.32
N ASN A 53 -1.59 -2.00 5.96
CA ASN A 53 -1.34 -2.14 7.39
C ASN A 53 -2.52 -1.61 8.22
N TYR A 54 -3.10 -0.48 7.81
CA TYR A 54 -4.28 0.11 8.43
C TYR A 54 -5.47 -0.86 8.36
N VAL A 55 -5.79 -1.39 7.18
CA VAL A 55 -6.88 -2.37 7.00
C VAL A 55 -6.65 -3.62 7.85
N THR A 56 -5.42 -4.13 7.89
CA THR A 56 -5.04 -5.30 8.69
C THR A 56 -5.21 -5.04 10.19
N ALA A 57 -4.73 -3.90 10.68
CA ALA A 57 -4.85 -3.51 12.08
C ALA A 57 -6.32 -3.29 12.47
N GLN A 58 -7.10 -2.64 11.61
CA GLN A 58 -8.51 -2.40 11.85
C GLN A 58 -9.32 -3.69 11.90
N ALA A 59 -9.05 -4.67 11.02
CA ALA A 59 -9.70 -5.97 11.10
C ALA A 59 -9.47 -6.66 12.44
N ARG A 60 -8.24 -6.62 12.97
CA ARG A 60 -7.92 -7.18 14.30
C ARG A 60 -8.62 -6.42 15.43
N PHE A 61 -8.61 -5.09 15.36
CA PHE A 61 -9.24 -4.22 16.36
C PHE A 61 -10.76 -4.40 16.40
N ILE A 62 -11.43 -4.34 15.25
CA ILE A 62 -12.88 -4.56 15.12
C ILE A 62 -13.25 -5.95 15.62
N PHE A 63 -12.47 -6.99 15.30
CA PHE A 63 -12.76 -8.35 15.76
C PHE A 63 -12.72 -8.45 17.27
N LYS A 64 -11.65 -7.93 17.89
CA LYS A 64 -11.49 -7.90 19.35
C LYS A 64 -12.66 -7.18 20.03
N GLU A 65 -12.98 -5.96 19.58
CA GLU A 65 -14.07 -5.17 20.15
C GLU A 65 -15.44 -5.86 19.96
N SER A 66 -15.63 -6.61 18.86
CA SER A 66 -16.84 -7.39 18.62
C SER A 66 -17.00 -8.55 19.61
N VAL A 67 -15.90 -9.20 19.97
CA VAL A 67 -15.89 -10.26 21.00
C VAL A 67 -16.09 -9.67 22.39
N GLU A 68 -15.43 -8.57 22.73
CA GLU A 68 -15.56 -7.89 24.02
C GLU A 68 -17.00 -7.38 24.25
N THR A 69 -17.64 -6.87 23.20
CA THR A 69 -19.03 -6.40 23.25
C THR A 69 -20.02 -7.56 23.36
N CYS A 70 -19.63 -8.78 23.00
CA CYS A 70 -20.50 -9.94 23.06
C CYS A 70 -19.75 -11.26 23.36
N PRO A 71 -19.31 -11.47 24.61
CA PRO A 71 -18.49 -12.63 24.98
C PRO A 71 -19.21 -13.98 24.82
N ALA A 72 -20.55 -13.99 24.93
CA ALA A 72 -21.40 -15.17 24.79
C ALA A 72 -22.21 -15.19 23.47
N CYS A 73 -21.78 -14.45 22.44
CA CYS A 73 -22.48 -14.43 21.16
C CYS A 73 -22.42 -15.78 20.46
N SER A 74 -23.57 -16.25 19.95
CA SER A 74 -23.58 -17.26 18.89
C SER A 74 -22.83 -16.73 17.65
N PRO A 75 -22.31 -17.60 16.77
CA PRO A 75 -21.60 -17.17 15.56
C PRO A 75 -22.40 -16.19 14.69
N LYS A 76 -23.72 -16.38 14.60
CA LYS A 76 -24.63 -15.49 13.86
C LYS A 76 -24.72 -14.09 14.49
N ASN A 77 -24.73 -14.01 15.82
CA ASN A 77 -24.75 -12.74 16.52
C ASN A 77 -23.39 -12.04 16.45
N LEU A 78 -22.28 -12.80 16.48
CA LEU A 78 -20.94 -12.25 16.31
C LEU A 78 -20.77 -11.62 14.91
N ASN A 79 -21.27 -12.25 13.85
CA ASN A 79 -21.28 -11.65 12.51
C ASN A 79 -22.00 -10.30 12.47
N THR A 80 -23.14 -10.20 13.15
CA THR A 80 -23.91 -8.95 13.21
C THR A 80 -23.14 -7.89 13.99
N LYS A 81 -22.55 -8.28 15.14
CA LYS A 81 -21.73 -7.37 15.95
C LYS A 81 -20.47 -6.90 15.24
N PHE A 82 -19.83 -7.78 14.48
CA PHE A 82 -18.68 -7.41 13.67
C PHE A 82 -19.02 -6.33 12.64
N LYS A 83 -20.21 -6.42 12.01
CA LYS A 83 -20.71 -5.35 11.14
C LYS A 83 -21.01 -4.06 11.90
N ASP A 84 -21.73 -4.14 13.03
CA ASP A 84 -22.08 -2.98 13.84
C ASP A 84 -20.81 -2.20 14.28
N VAL A 85 -19.80 -2.92 14.79
CA VAL A 85 -18.53 -2.34 15.21
C VAL A 85 -17.80 -1.76 14.00
N ALA A 86 -17.70 -2.50 12.89
CA ALA A 86 -17.06 -2.00 11.68
C ALA A 86 -17.67 -0.68 11.18
N ASP A 87 -19.00 -0.58 11.16
CA ASP A 87 -19.71 0.63 10.74
C ASP A 87 -19.42 1.82 11.65
N SER A 88 -19.25 1.59 12.96
CA SER A 88 -18.89 2.64 13.92
C SER A 88 -17.43 3.11 13.78
N LYS A 89 -16.55 2.29 13.18
CA LYS A 89 -15.11 2.55 13.04
C LYS A 89 -14.72 2.96 11.61
N ASP A 90 -15.66 3.01 10.68
CA ASP A 90 -15.42 3.47 9.31
C ASP A 90 -15.16 4.99 9.29
N LEU A 91 -13.88 5.35 9.44
CA LEU A 91 -13.39 6.73 9.31
C LEU A 91 -13.29 7.18 7.85
N ARG A 92 -13.65 6.33 6.88
CA ARG A 92 -13.56 6.59 5.44
C ARG A 92 -12.17 7.04 4.99
N PHE A 93 -11.14 6.45 5.60
CA PHE A 93 -9.76 6.72 5.22
C PHE A 93 -9.52 6.28 3.76
N PRO A 94 -8.78 7.06 2.94
CA PRO A 94 -8.42 6.67 1.58
C PRO A 94 -7.82 5.25 1.52
N GLY A 95 -8.17 4.49 0.48
CA GLY A 95 -7.68 3.11 0.32
C GLY A 95 -8.37 2.04 1.20
N SER A 96 -9.10 2.41 2.26
CA SER A 96 -9.80 1.44 3.13
C SER A 96 -11.22 1.06 2.65
N GLY A 97 -11.75 1.75 1.64
CA GLY A 97 -13.15 1.62 1.23
C GLY A 97 -13.57 0.22 0.78
N ASN A 98 -12.68 -0.52 0.11
CA ASN A 98 -12.96 -1.89 -0.32
C ASN A 98 -13.18 -2.84 0.89
N PHE A 99 -12.37 -2.69 1.94
CA PHE A 99 -12.50 -3.45 3.18
C PHE A 99 -13.84 -3.19 3.86
N PHE A 100 -14.15 -1.93 4.17
CA PHE A 100 -15.41 -1.58 4.85
C PHE A 100 -16.65 -1.91 4.00
N ALA A 101 -16.56 -1.79 2.67
CA ALA A 101 -17.65 -2.20 1.78
C ALA A 101 -17.91 -3.72 1.86
N LYS A 102 -16.86 -4.55 1.92
CA LYS A 102 -17.02 -5.99 2.13
C LYS A 102 -17.64 -6.30 3.49
N LEU A 103 -17.24 -5.60 4.55
CA LEU A 103 -17.83 -5.79 5.87
C LEU A 103 -19.32 -5.46 5.90
N ARG A 104 -19.71 -4.29 5.38
CA ARG A 104 -21.13 -3.89 5.27
C ARG A 104 -21.97 -4.91 4.51
N ASN A 105 -21.48 -5.36 3.37
CA ASN A 105 -22.16 -6.34 2.53
C ASN A 105 -22.16 -7.76 3.13
N GLY A 106 -21.37 -8.03 4.17
CA GLY A 106 -21.21 -9.37 4.74
C GLY A 106 -20.34 -10.31 3.90
N ASN A 107 -19.46 -9.75 3.07
CA ASN A 107 -18.51 -10.48 2.24
C ASN A 107 -17.27 -10.87 3.07
N PHE A 108 -17.50 -11.58 4.16
CA PHE A 108 -16.48 -12.14 5.05
C PHE A 108 -17.01 -13.42 5.70
N THR A 109 -16.09 -14.25 6.18
CA THR A 109 -16.44 -15.49 6.88
C THR A 109 -15.88 -15.44 8.28
N LEU A 110 -16.75 -15.66 9.27
CA LEU A 110 -16.34 -16.02 10.63
C LEU A 110 -16.65 -17.49 10.85
N SER A 111 -15.62 -18.26 11.18
CA SER A 111 -15.73 -19.70 11.48
C SER A 111 -14.99 -20.04 12.77
N GLU A 112 -15.23 -21.24 13.29
CA GLU A 112 -14.53 -21.76 14.47
C GLU A 112 -13.78 -23.03 14.08
N LYS A 113 -12.46 -23.04 14.28
CA LYS A 113 -11.57 -24.18 13.95
C LYS A 113 -10.67 -24.45 15.15
N ASN A 114 -10.70 -25.67 15.69
CA ASN A 114 -9.81 -26.11 16.78
C ASN A 114 -9.75 -25.15 17.99
N SER A 115 -10.91 -24.65 18.44
CA SER A 115 -11.06 -23.66 19.53
C SER A 115 -10.57 -22.24 19.20
N PHE A 116 -10.18 -21.97 17.96
CA PHE A 116 -9.88 -20.63 17.46
C PHE A 116 -11.03 -20.10 16.61
N ARG A 117 -11.28 -18.80 16.69
CA ARG A 117 -12.17 -18.09 15.79
C ARG A 117 -11.37 -17.58 14.60
N VAL A 118 -11.85 -17.83 13.40
CA VAL A 118 -11.14 -17.50 12.15
C VAL A 118 -11.94 -16.47 11.37
N LEU A 119 -11.30 -15.33 11.08
CA LEU A 119 -11.81 -14.30 10.17
C LEU A 119 -11.15 -14.44 8.81
N GLU A 120 -11.95 -14.64 7.77
CA GLU A 120 -11.49 -14.70 6.39
C GLU A 120 -12.19 -13.61 5.56
N ILE A 121 -11.40 -12.79 4.86
CA ILE A 121 -11.87 -11.77 3.92
C ILE A 121 -11.02 -11.87 2.66
N GLN A 122 -11.67 -12.24 1.56
CA GLN A 122 -11.02 -12.47 0.27
C GLN A 122 -11.13 -11.25 -0.64
N ASP A 123 -10.23 -11.15 -1.62
CA ASP A 123 -10.20 -10.15 -2.69
C ASP A 123 -10.19 -8.71 -2.15
N LEU A 124 -9.39 -8.46 -1.11
CA LEU A 124 -9.16 -7.10 -0.63
C LEU A 124 -8.18 -6.40 -1.56
N PHE A 125 -8.41 -5.10 -1.77
CA PHE A 125 -7.43 -4.28 -2.47
C PHE A 125 -7.28 -2.91 -1.81
N VAL A 126 -6.05 -2.41 -1.88
CA VAL A 126 -5.71 -1.01 -1.61
C VAL A 126 -5.13 -0.41 -2.87
N GLN A 127 -5.38 0.87 -3.09
CA GLN A 127 -4.85 1.61 -4.23
C GLN A 127 -4.29 2.95 -3.77
N SER A 128 -3.22 3.39 -4.41
CA SER A 128 -2.66 4.75 -4.32
C SER A 128 -2.42 5.26 -5.74
N GLU A 129 -2.60 6.56 -5.92
CA GLU A 129 -2.47 7.25 -7.20
C GLU A 129 -1.75 8.58 -6.99
N VAL A 130 -0.60 8.73 -7.65
CA VAL A 130 0.21 9.95 -7.62
C VAL A 130 0.53 10.34 -9.06
N GLY A 131 0.02 11.49 -9.51
CA GLY A 131 0.18 11.96 -10.88
C GLY A 131 -0.46 11.00 -11.89
N ALA A 132 0.35 10.43 -12.78
CA ALA A 132 -0.08 9.41 -13.75
C ALA A 132 0.19 7.96 -13.27
N ASN A 133 0.81 7.79 -12.10
CA ASN A 133 1.18 6.49 -11.56
C ASN A 133 0.04 5.98 -10.67
N LYS A 134 -0.40 4.75 -10.92
CA LYS A 134 -1.38 4.06 -10.08
C LYS A 134 -0.82 2.71 -9.69
N ILE A 135 -0.83 2.43 -8.40
CA ILE A 135 -0.47 1.11 -7.88
C ILE A 135 -1.71 0.53 -7.18
N VAL A 136 -2.01 -0.72 -7.49
CA VAL A 136 -3.09 -1.49 -6.84
C VAL A 136 -2.47 -2.74 -6.25
N ARG A 137 -2.72 -2.98 -4.97
CA ARG A 137 -2.25 -4.17 -4.27
C ARG A 137 -3.43 -4.97 -3.77
N ASN A 138 -3.52 -6.20 -4.25
CA ASN A 138 -4.50 -7.17 -3.81
C ASN A 138 -3.92 -8.03 -2.68
N PHE A 139 -4.74 -8.37 -1.70
CA PHE A 139 -4.38 -9.23 -0.58
C PHE A 139 -5.64 -9.86 0.02
N ASN A 140 -5.44 -10.83 0.91
CA ASN A 140 -6.52 -11.45 1.67
C ASN A 140 -6.21 -11.29 3.16
N ILE A 141 -7.26 -11.32 3.98
CA ILE A 141 -7.14 -11.44 5.42
C ILE A 141 -7.57 -12.84 5.82
N CYS A 142 -6.71 -13.54 6.56
CA CYS A 142 -6.99 -14.81 7.20
C CYS A 142 -6.36 -14.75 8.60
N PHE A 143 -7.16 -14.50 9.63
CA PHE A 143 -6.67 -14.32 11.00
C PHE A 143 -7.31 -15.33 11.95
N GLU A 144 -6.50 -15.94 12.78
CA GLU A 144 -6.93 -16.77 13.91
C GLU A 144 -6.89 -15.96 15.20
N PHE A 145 -7.98 -16.05 15.97
CA PHE A 145 -8.17 -15.40 17.26
C PHE A 145 -8.52 -16.43 18.34
N ASP A 146 -8.10 -16.15 19.57
CA ASP A 146 -8.53 -16.93 20.73
C ASP A 146 -9.99 -16.63 21.13
N SER A 147 -10.47 -17.28 22.19
CA SER A 147 -11.81 -17.07 22.72
C SER A 147 -12.08 -15.66 23.25
N GLU A 148 -11.01 -14.94 23.64
CA GLU A 148 -11.05 -13.56 24.13
C GLU A 148 -10.97 -12.52 23.00
N GLY A 149 -10.76 -12.98 21.75
CA GLY A 149 -10.62 -12.11 20.58
C GLY A 149 -9.22 -11.54 20.40
N ASN A 150 -8.20 -12.07 21.10
CA ASN A 150 -6.81 -11.68 20.85
C ASN A 150 -6.30 -12.39 19.59
N PHE A 151 -5.57 -11.64 18.77
CA PHE A 151 -4.94 -12.16 17.56
C PHE A 151 -3.83 -13.15 17.91
N VAL A 152 -3.85 -14.33 17.29
CA VAL A 152 -2.86 -15.40 17.51
C VAL A 152 -1.87 -15.46 16.36
N LYS A 153 -2.38 -15.62 15.14
CA LYS A 153 -1.57 -15.74 13.92
C LYS A 153 -2.41 -15.54 12.66
N ASP A 154 -1.71 -15.39 11.55
CA ASP A 154 -2.32 -15.50 10.23
C ASP A 154 -2.53 -16.99 9.89
N CYS A 155 -3.61 -17.28 9.17
CA CYS A 155 -3.77 -18.51 8.41
C CYS A 155 -3.36 -18.28 6.93
#